data_AF-A0AAV9UGV7-F1
#
_entry.id   AF-A0AAV9UGV7-F1
#
_cell.length_a   1.000
_cell.length_b   1.000
_cell.length_c   1.000
_cell.angle_alpha   90.00
_cell.angle_beta   90.00
_cell.angle_gamma   90.00
#
_symmetry.space_group_name_H-M   'P 1'
#
loop_
_entity.id
_entity.type
_entity.pdbx_description
1 polymer ?
#
loop_
_entity_poly.entity_id
_entity_poly.type
_entity_poly.pdbx_seq_one_letter_code
_entity_poly.pdbx_strand_id
1 'polypeptide(L)'
;MSTSEISSSQTKEELAELANIQINQMRARLMIGVLDADDELREMIQAYHAWMSASTDPDPQNASDLSIEDLLEERSLSFGWDAVTYMFPYLGDYKITREQRDRIAPLSKLCCRVNSLYNDICGFEHDWSTNTVLDKEPTIKSSVILVMRAQNVTVEEAKHMVMQMAQKEASNYVQLRNSLLIDAEPGVIRWITDLHYFYAGTAIWQQYNSRYRYGPELPYLPKPEHKFEDLPRNPDSAKENSSDVHQEDQPLTDAVSWTLEYPYQSEQIALVPFEYVASLPSKKIRKIAIDALNYWYDVPQSSLSIINSVIDMLHSSSLMIDDIEDGSELRRGNPATHTVFGIAQTINAANYLFVKCLREVQKLGRSSLAVSIYEGQGFDLHWTFHKECPTEREYIRMIDGKTGGLFRMAARLMRAEARQNSDLDVKHLMTLMGRFFQIRDDYQNLSSSEYSAAKGDLSDLDEGKYSLMLIHALTNAKPHDTQQLKSLLQLRTQGTGLSPEQKNLIMKILARSKSMDYALRVIRQLQVDIGKMVEGIESNLGVEKNWTIHLIMALLRLNNVDSSIPI
;
A
#
# COMPACT_ATOMS: atom_id res chain seq x y z
N MET A 1 12.15 46.90 10.77
CA MET A 1 11.66 45.50 10.71
C MET A 1 12.48 44.71 11.71
N SER A 2 11.80 44.09 12.68
CA SER A 2 12.39 43.63 13.94
C SER A 2 13.23 42.38 13.77
N THR A 3 14.33 42.30 14.51
CA THR A 3 15.25 41.16 14.67
C THR A 3 14.65 39.97 15.45
N SER A 4 13.32 39.92 15.65
CA SER A 4 12.66 38.89 16.48
C SER A 4 12.15 37.68 15.71
N GLU A 5 12.01 37.75 14.38
CA GLU A 5 11.41 36.65 13.59
C GLU A 5 12.44 35.57 13.18
N ILE A 6 13.70 35.94 13.00
CA ILE A 6 14.76 35.03 12.51
C ILE A 6 15.18 34.01 13.58
N SER A 7 15.06 34.33 14.88
CA SER A 7 15.43 33.43 15.98
C SER A 7 14.42 32.30 16.22
N SER A 8 13.17 32.44 15.75
CA SER A 8 12.07 31.52 16.09
C SER A 8 11.88 30.36 15.10
N SER A 9 12.36 30.50 13.86
CA SER A 9 12.30 29.42 12.86
C SER A 9 13.45 28.43 13.03
N GLN A 10 14.68 28.93 13.31
CA GLN A 10 15.84 28.09 13.59
C GLN A 10 15.62 27.20 14.82
N THR A 11 15.00 27.71 15.89
CA THR A 11 14.69 26.92 17.09
C THR A 11 13.61 25.86 16.86
N LYS A 12 12.68 26.06 15.92
CA LYS A 12 11.65 25.05 15.59
C LYS A 12 12.19 23.92 14.74
N GLU A 13 13.09 24.20 13.80
CA GLU A 13 13.80 23.17 13.03
C GLU A 13 14.72 22.37 13.94
N GLU A 14 15.50 23.02 14.81
CA GLU A 14 16.35 22.34 15.80
C GLU A 14 15.55 21.45 16.76
N LEU A 15 14.37 21.90 17.22
CA LEU A 15 13.49 21.11 18.08
C LEU A 15 12.84 19.94 17.32
N ALA A 16 12.50 20.10 16.04
CA ALA A 16 11.99 19.02 15.21
C ALA A 16 13.08 17.98 14.90
N GLU A 17 14.31 18.43 14.71
CA GLU A 17 15.48 17.58 14.48
C GLU A 17 15.85 16.81 15.76
N LEU A 18 15.84 17.46 16.93
CA LEU A 18 15.99 16.83 18.23
C LEU A 18 14.89 15.80 18.53
N ALA A 19 13.63 16.10 18.18
CA ALA A 19 12.51 15.17 18.33
C ALA A 19 12.67 13.95 17.42
N ASN A 20 13.12 14.15 16.17
CA ASN A 20 13.41 13.05 15.25
C ASN A 20 14.59 12.18 15.75
N ILE A 21 15.64 12.79 16.28
CA ILE A 21 16.76 12.06 16.89
C ILE A 21 16.28 11.23 18.07
N GLN A 22 15.44 11.78 18.96
CA GLN A 22 14.88 11.04 20.10
C GLN A 22 13.95 9.90 19.67
N ILE A 23 13.11 10.12 18.65
CA ILE A 23 12.24 9.07 18.08
C ILE A 23 13.08 7.94 17.48
N ASN A 24 14.14 8.28 16.74
CA ASN A 24 15.04 7.29 16.16
C ASN A 24 15.83 6.53 17.23
N GLN A 25 16.26 7.19 18.31
CA GLN A 25 16.88 6.54 19.46
C GLN A 25 15.92 5.61 20.21
N MET A 26 14.64 6.00 20.36
CA MET A 26 13.62 5.15 20.97
C MET A 26 13.29 3.93 20.09
N ARG A 27 13.19 4.11 18.77
CA ARG A 27 13.05 3.01 17.80
C ARG A 27 14.24 2.05 17.86
N ALA A 28 15.46 2.58 17.91
CA ALA A 28 16.66 1.77 18.06
C ALA A 28 16.67 0.97 19.36
N ARG A 29 16.27 1.57 20.50
CA ARG A 29 16.18 0.86 21.79
C ARG A 29 15.08 -0.20 21.82
N LEU A 30 13.92 0.06 21.22
CA LEU A 30 12.85 -0.93 21.06
C LEU A 30 13.31 -2.09 20.17
N MET A 31 14.02 -1.79 19.09
CA MET A 31 14.60 -2.81 18.22
C MET A 31 15.64 -3.64 18.97
N ILE A 32 16.52 -3.01 19.76
CA ILE A 32 17.47 -3.72 20.63
C ILE A 32 16.74 -4.60 21.66
N GLY A 33 15.65 -4.13 22.27
CA GLY A 33 14.86 -4.93 23.21
C GLY A 33 14.15 -6.12 22.58
N VAL A 34 13.70 -6.00 21.32
CA VAL A 34 13.14 -7.11 20.53
C VAL A 34 14.23 -8.09 20.11
N LEU A 35 15.40 -7.57 19.72
CA LEU A 35 16.58 -8.37 19.38
C LEU A 35 17.09 -9.15 20.61
N ASP A 36 17.06 -8.56 21.81
CA ASP A 36 17.49 -9.19 23.07
C ASP A 36 16.56 -10.33 23.53
N ALA A 37 15.31 -10.36 23.04
CA ALA A 37 14.31 -11.35 23.40
C ALA A 37 14.22 -12.56 22.44
N ASP A 38 14.74 -12.41 21.22
CA ASP A 38 14.65 -13.43 20.16
C ASP A 38 16.01 -13.57 19.45
N ASP A 39 16.76 -14.60 19.84
CA ASP A 39 18.09 -14.89 19.30
C ASP A 39 18.05 -15.26 17.80
N GLU A 40 16.96 -15.84 17.29
CA GLU A 40 16.82 -16.21 15.87
C GLU A 40 16.58 -14.96 15.01
N LEU A 41 15.70 -14.07 15.46
CA LEU A 41 15.49 -12.78 14.82
C LEU A 41 16.75 -11.89 14.87
N ARG A 42 17.55 -12.02 15.94
CA ARG A 42 18.83 -11.33 16.07
C ARG A 42 19.85 -11.78 15.05
N GLU A 43 20.03 -13.09 14.85
CA GLU A 43 20.95 -13.63 13.84
C GLU A 43 20.51 -13.22 12.41
N MET A 44 19.21 -13.23 12.12
CA MET A 44 18.67 -12.77 10.82
C MET A 44 18.96 -11.28 10.58
N ILE A 45 18.71 -10.41 11.56
CA ILE A 45 18.94 -8.97 11.44
C ILE A 45 20.44 -8.67 11.37
N GLN A 46 21.30 -9.40 12.08
CA GLN A 46 22.75 -9.29 11.95
C GLN A 46 23.22 -9.67 10.54
N ALA A 47 22.71 -10.76 9.97
CA ALA A 47 23.00 -11.15 8.60
C ALA A 47 22.52 -10.11 7.58
N TYR A 48 21.33 -9.54 7.79
CA TYR A 48 20.80 -8.45 6.95
C TYR A 48 21.64 -7.17 7.05
N HIS A 49 22.09 -6.81 8.26
CA HIS A 49 22.99 -5.66 8.46
C HIS A 49 24.35 -5.90 7.81
N ALA A 50 24.93 -7.09 7.95
CA ALA A 50 26.19 -7.47 7.31
C ALA A 50 26.08 -7.37 5.79
N TRP A 51 24.96 -7.84 5.21
CA TRP A 51 24.66 -7.68 3.79
C TRP A 51 24.59 -6.21 3.38
N MET A 52 23.77 -5.40 4.06
CA MET A 52 23.62 -3.98 3.74
C MET A 52 24.95 -3.23 3.85
N SER A 53 25.76 -3.51 4.87
CA SER A 53 27.10 -2.92 5.01
C SER A 53 28.03 -3.34 3.86
N ALA A 54 28.06 -4.62 3.50
CA ALA A 54 28.87 -5.14 2.40
C ALA A 54 28.41 -4.62 1.03
N SER A 55 27.11 -4.38 0.83
CA SER A 55 26.56 -3.79 -0.41
C SER A 55 26.82 -2.28 -0.53
N THR A 56 27.19 -1.60 0.55
CA THR A 56 27.45 -0.15 0.58
C THR A 56 28.92 0.23 0.64
N ASP A 57 29.85 -0.71 0.82
CA ASP A 57 31.29 -0.43 0.86
C ASP A 57 31.84 -0.30 -0.58
N PRO A 58 32.27 0.91 -0.99
CA PRO A 58 32.76 1.13 -2.34
C PRO A 58 34.26 0.91 -2.43
N ASP A 59 34.84 -0.10 -1.76
CA ASP A 59 36.28 -0.38 -1.87
C ASP A 59 36.60 -0.94 -3.26
N PRO A 60 37.22 -0.16 -4.16
CA PRO A 60 37.68 -0.63 -5.44
C PRO A 60 39.05 -1.25 -5.20
N GLN A 61 39.11 -2.31 -4.39
CA GLN A 61 40.27 -3.20 -4.46
C GLN A 61 40.30 -3.72 -5.89
N ASN A 62 41.42 -3.40 -6.54
CA ASN A 62 41.73 -3.76 -7.91
C ASN A 62 41.23 -5.19 -8.18
N ALA A 63 40.18 -5.32 -9.00
CA ALA A 63 39.66 -6.63 -9.45
C ALA A 63 40.72 -7.45 -10.22
N SER A 64 41.94 -6.94 -10.37
CA SER A 64 43.09 -7.59 -10.99
C SER A 64 43.74 -8.67 -10.09
N ASP A 65 43.64 -8.56 -8.77
CA ASP A 65 44.40 -9.42 -7.83
C ASP A 65 43.51 -10.42 -7.07
N LEU A 66 42.21 -10.40 -7.33
CA LEU A 66 41.21 -11.24 -6.65
C LEU A 66 41.22 -12.66 -7.24
N SER A 67 41.38 -13.70 -6.41
CA SER A 67 41.17 -15.07 -6.89
C SER A 67 39.68 -15.37 -7.06
N ILE A 68 39.35 -16.40 -7.84
CA ILE A 68 37.95 -16.86 -7.99
C ILE A 68 37.39 -17.31 -6.63
N GLU A 69 38.23 -17.88 -5.77
CA GLU A 69 37.79 -18.32 -4.45
C GLU A 69 37.43 -17.12 -3.56
N ASP A 70 38.28 -16.09 -3.54
CA ASP A 70 38.03 -14.86 -2.78
C ASP A 70 36.76 -14.14 -3.28
N LEU A 71 36.54 -14.13 -4.60
CA LEU A 71 35.31 -13.59 -5.19
C LEU A 71 34.06 -14.31 -4.70
N LEU A 72 34.10 -15.64 -4.68
CA LEU A 72 32.95 -16.46 -4.28
C LEU A 72 32.68 -16.34 -2.77
N GLU A 73 33.72 -16.16 -1.95
CA GLU A 73 33.56 -15.87 -0.53
C GLU A 73 32.98 -14.48 -0.29
N GLU A 74 33.49 -13.44 -0.97
CA GLU A 74 32.95 -12.08 -0.88
C GLU A 74 31.45 -12.04 -1.26
N ARG A 75 31.05 -12.80 -2.29
CA ARG A 75 29.67 -12.85 -2.77
C ARG A 75 28.68 -13.48 -1.82
N SER A 76 29.12 -14.39 -0.95
CA SER A 76 28.24 -14.94 0.09
C SER A 76 27.69 -13.83 1.00
N LEU A 77 28.50 -12.79 1.25
CA LEU A 77 28.13 -11.62 2.03
C LEU A 77 27.41 -10.56 1.20
N SER A 78 27.93 -10.21 0.02
CA SER A 78 27.40 -9.11 -0.79
C SER A 78 26.07 -9.43 -1.51
N PHE A 79 25.77 -10.71 -1.75
CA PHE A 79 24.47 -11.14 -2.31
C PHE A 79 23.42 -11.40 -1.23
N GLY A 80 23.75 -11.19 0.05
CA GLY A 80 22.81 -11.38 1.17
C GLY A 80 22.41 -12.83 1.36
N TRP A 81 23.26 -13.77 0.96
CA TRP A 81 22.93 -15.20 0.94
C TRP A 81 22.59 -15.73 2.33
N ASP A 82 23.39 -15.35 3.32
CA ASP A 82 23.14 -15.74 4.71
C ASP A 82 21.79 -15.19 5.18
N ALA A 83 21.49 -13.91 4.91
CA ALA A 83 20.22 -13.29 5.29
C ALA A 83 19.01 -14.07 4.72
N VAL A 84 19.08 -14.51 3.47
CA VAL A 84 18.04 -15.35 2.85
C VAL A 84 17.88 -16.68 3.59
N THR A 85 18.98 -17.37 3.90
CA THR A 85 18.87 -18.67 4.56
C THR A 85 18.43 -18.61 6.02
N TYR A 86 18.69 -17.49 6.71
CA TYR A 86 18.11 -17.19 8.03
C TYR A 86 16.61 -16.90 7.97
N MET A 87 16.06 -16.48 6.81
CA MET A 87 14.63 -16.24 6.64
C MET A 87 13.81 -17.53 6.46
N PHE A 88 14.38 -18.65 6.00
CA PHE A 88 13.58 -19.85 5.72
C PHE A 88 12.84 -20.40 6.95
N PRO A 89 13.47 -20.59 8.12
CA PRO A 89 12.76 -21.05 9.32
C PRO A 89 11.70 -20.06 9.79
N TYR A 90 11.99 -18.75 9.68
CA TYR A 90 11.08 -17.68 10.06
C TYR A 90 9.83 -17.63 9.18
N LEU A 91 9.98 -17.68 7.85
CA LEU A 91 8.87 -17.65 6.90
C LEU A 91 8.12 -18.99 6.83
N GLY A 92 8.85 -20.09 7.00
CA GLY A 92 8.30 -21.43 6.94
C GLY A 92 7.63 -21.88 8.24
N ASP A 93 7.73 -21.13 9.33
CA ASP A 93 7.25 -21.52 10.66
C ASP A 93 7.80 -22.91 11.06
N TYR A 94 9.12 -23.01 11.12
CA TYR A 94 9.82 -24.16 11.69
C TYR A 94 11.11 -23.73 12.38
N LYS A 95 11.66 -24.58 13.23
CA LYS A 95 12.89 -24.30 13.98
C LYS A 95 14.01 -25.21 13.55
N ILE A 96 15.21 -24.65 13.53
CA ILE A 96 16.47 -25.37 13.37
C ILE A 96 17.41 -24.89 14.48
N THR A 97 18.03 -25.82 15.19
CA THR A 97 19.00 -25.47 16.23
C THR A 97 20.27 -24.92 15.60
N ARG A 98 21.08 -24.21 16.39
CA ARG A 98 22.38 -23.69 15.92
C ARG A 98 23.32 -24.79 15.44
N GLU A 99 23.37 -25.93 16.15
CA GLU A 99 24.16 -27.10 15.75
C GLU A 99 23.67 -27.67 14.40
N GLN A 100 22.35 -27.72 14.19
CA GLN A 100 21.78 -28.13 12.90
C GLN A 100 22.09 -27.12 11.78
N ARG A 101 22.09 -25.82 12.07
CA ARG A 101 22.52 -24.76 11.14
C ARG A 101 23.98 -24.93 10.72
N ASP A 102 24.86 -25.10 11.69
CA ASP A 102 26.30 -25.27 11.43
C ASP A 102 26.55 -26.52 10.56
N ARG A 103 25.78 -27.59 10.79
CA ARG A 103 25.83 -28.84 9.99
C ARG A 103 25.41 -28.64 8.54
N ILE A 104 24.42 -27.78 8.26
CA ILE A 104 23.88 -27.56 6.90
C ILE A 104 24.47 -26.33 6.20
N ALA A 105 25.22 -25.48 6.90
CA ALA A 105 25.88 -24.30 6.35
C ALA A 105 26.76 -24.60 5.11
N PRO A 106 27.52 -25.71 5.02
CA PRO A 106 28.29 -26.04 3.82
C PRO A 106 27.41 -26.24 2.58
N LEU A 107 26.17 -26.74 2.76
CA LEU A 107 25.21 -26.89 1.66
C LEU A 107 24.72 -25.54 1.15
N SER A 108 24.49 -24.59 2.06
CA SER A 108 24.20 -23.19 1.73
C SER A 108 25.31 -22.58 0.88
N LYS A 109 26.57 -22.75 1.31
CA LYS A 109 27.75 -22.20 0.63
C LYS A 109 27.87 -22.74 -0.80
N LEU A 110 27.68 -24.04 -1.01
CA LEU A 110 27.69 -24.63 -2.35
C LEU A 110 26.60 -24.04 -3.25
N CYS A 111 25.39 -23.86 -2.71
CA CYS A 111 24.28 -23.25 -3.45
C CYS A 111 24.57 -21.80 -3.84
N CYS A 112 25.14 -20.99 -2.92
CA CYS A 112 25.58 -19.63 -3.21
C CYS A 112 26.58 -19.61 -4.36
N ARG A 113 27.61 -20.47 -4.29
CA ARG A 113 28.68 -20.54 -5.30
C ARG A 113 28.12 -20.85 -6.68
N VAL A 114 27.24 -21.85 -6.79
CA VAL A 114 26.61 -22.20 -8.06
C VAL A 114 25.83 -21.01 -8.62
N ASN A 115 24.97 -20.38 -7.79
CA ASN A 115 24.19 -19.23 -8.22
C ASN A 115 25.06 -18.02 -8.59
N SER A 116 26.17 -17.78 -7.91
CA SER A 116 27.12 -16.72 -8.24
C SER A 116 27.79 -16.96 -9.60
N LEU A 117 28.21 -18.19 -9.87
CA LEU A 117 28.84 -18.56 -11.15
C LEU A 117 27.83 -18.50 -12.31
N TYR A 118 26.61 -18.99 -12.11
CA TYR A 118 25.55 -18.88 -13.12
C TYR A 118 25.12 -17.43 -13.37
N ASN A 119 25.00 -16.61 -12.31
CA ASN A 119 24.76 -15.18 -12.45
C ASN A 119 25.80 -14.52 -13.35
N ASP A 120 27.08 -14.86 -13.17
CA ASP A 120 28.17 -14.29 -13.97
C ASP A 120 28.16 -14.75 -15.41
N ILE A 121 27.70 -15.96 -15.70
CA ILE A 121 27.57 -16.46 -17.08
C ILE A 121 26.40 -15.77 -17.78
N CYS A 122 25.23 -15.74 -17.13
CA CYS A 122 23.98 -15.21 -17.69
C CYS A 122 24.00 -13.68 -17.78
N GLY A 123 24.57 -13.02 -16.78
CA GLY A 123 24.63 -11.57 -16.67
C GLY A 123 25.87 -10.94 -17.30
N PHE A 124 26.84 -11.73 -17.77
CA PHE A 124 28.12 -11.22 -18.28
C PHE A 124 27.96 -10.06 -19.25
N GLU A 125 27.15 -10.21 -20.30
CA GLU A 125 27.01 -9.20 -21.34
C GLU A 125 26.35 -7.91 -20.80
N HIS A 126 25.40 -8.05 -19.87
CA HIS A 126 24.78 -6.92 -19.20
C HIS A 126 25.77 -6.21 -18.28
N ASP A 127 26.46 -6.95 -17.41
CA ASP A 127 27.45 -6.40 -16.49
C ASP A 127 28.62 -5.77 -17.26
N TRP A 128 29.01 -6.38 -18.37
CA TRP A 128 29.98 -5.86 -19.32
C TRP A 128 29.53 -4.52 -19.91
N SER A 129 28.35 -4.45 -20.53
CA SER A 129 27.86 -3.21 -21.14
C SER A 129 27.62 -2.08 -20.13
N THR A 130 27.25 -2.42 -18.89
CA THR A 130 26.94 -1.42 -17.85
C THR A 130 28.15 -0.91 -17.09
N ASN A 131 29.18 -1.74 -16.89
CA ASN A 131 30.33 -1.40 -16.03
C ASN A 131 31.64 -1.25 -16.81
N THR A 132 31.64 -1.52 -18.11
CA THR A 132 32.76 -1.12 -18.97
C THR A 132 32.64 0.38 -19.22
N VAL A 133 33.16 1.15 -18.26
CA VAL A 133 33.37 2.59 -18.42
C VAL A 133 34.60 2.76 -19.32
N LEU A 134 34.42 3.41 -20.47
CA LEU A 134 35.55 3.82 -21.32
C LEU A 134 36.56 4.61 -20.47
N ASP A 135 37.84 4.24 -20.59
CA ASP A 135 39.03 4.78 -19.89
C ASP A 135 39.52 4.04 -18.63
N LYS A 136 38.90 2.94 -18.19
CA LYS A 136 39.44 2.10 -17.09
C LYS A 136 39.39 0.62 -17.44
N GLU A 137 40.30 -0.16 -16.84
CA GLU A 137 40.14 -1.61 -16.87
C GLU A 137 38.74 -1.99 -16.34
N PRO A 138 38.12 -3.05 -16.88
CA PRO A 138 36.90 -3.59 -16.30
C PRO A 138 37.15 -3.89 -14.82
N THR A 139 36.49 -3.12 -13.96
CA THR A 139 36.47 -3.33 -12.50
C THR A 139 35.35 -4.29 -12.10
N ILE A 140 34.71 -4.92 -13.09
CA ILE A 140 33.66 -5.89 -12.93
C ILE A 140 34.20 -7.09 -12.16
N LYS A 141 33.66 -7.30 -10.96
CA LYS A 141 33.90 -8.49 -10.16
C LYS A 141 33.09 -9.67 -10.73
N SER A 142 33.60 -10.31 -11.79
CA SER A 142 32.97 -11.46 -12.46
C SER A 142 33.95 -12.63 -12.60
N SER A 143 33.48 -13.84 -12.30
CA SER A 143 34.27 -15.07 -12.46
C SER A 143 34.68 -15.29 -13.92
N VAL A 144 33.87 -14.85 -14.89
CA VAL A 144 34.21 -14.95 -16.33
C VAL A 144 35.44 -14.10 -16.64
N ILE A 145 35.51 -12.87 -16.13
CA ILE A 145 36.66 -11.97 -16.35
C ILE A 145 37.92 -12.49 -15.68
N LEU A 146 37.80 -13.02 -14.45
CA LEU A 146 38.93 -13.63 -13.76
C LEU A 146 39.49 -14.83 -14.53
N VAL A 147 38.63 -15.69 -15.08
CA VAL A 147 39.06 -16.82 -15.92
C VAL A 147 39.69 -16.35 -17.23
N MET A 148 39.09 -15.37 -17.91
CA MET A 148 39.66 -14.79 -19.13
C MET A 148 41.07 -14.25 -18.89
N ARG A 149 41.27 -13.48 -17.81
CA ARG A 149 42.58 -12.93 -17.41
C ARG A 149 43.58 -14.04 -17.09
N ALA A 150 43.19 -15.00 -16.25
CA ALA A 150 44.09 -16.03 -15.76
C ALA A 150 44.53 -17.03 -16.84
N GLN A 151 43.65 -17.33 -17.80
CA GLN A 151 43.89 -18.37 -18.83
C GLN A 151 44.16 -17.79 -20.23
N ASN A 152 44.00 -16.48 -20.41
CA ASN A 152 44.10 -15.78 -21.70
C ASN A 152 43.28 -16.44 -22.84
N VAL A 153 42.00 -16.65 -22.52
CA VAL A 153 40.99 -17.30 -23.37
C VAL A 153 39.90 -16.32 -23.80
N THR A 154 39.12 -16.71 -24.80
CA THR A 154 37.94 -15.94 -25.25
C THR A 154 36.84 -15.92 -24.19
N VAL A 155 35.88 -15.01 -24.33
CA VAL A 155 34.70 -14.94 -23.43
C VAL A 155 33.93 -16.25 -23.42
N GLU A 156 33.70 -16.85 -24.59
CA GLU A 156 32.93 -18.11 -24.69
C GLU A 156 33.68 -19.28 -24.05
N GLU A 157 35.00 -19.36 -24.23
CA GLU A 157 35.82 -20.36 -23.55
C GLU A 157 35.83 -20.14 -22.03
N ALA A 158 35.93 -18.89 -21.57
CA ALA A 158 35.85 -18.57 -20.15
C ALA A 158 34.48 -18.92 -19.56
N LYS A 159 33.38 -18.56 -20.24
CA LYS A 159 32.01 -18.96 -19.85
C LYS A 159 31.88 -20.47 -19.77
N HIS A 160 32.45 -21.21 -20.72
CA HIS A 160 32.45 -22.66 -20.69
C HIS A 160 33.23 -23.21 -19.48
N MET A 161 34.41 -22.65 -19.16
CA MET A 161 35.18 -23.04 -17.98
C MET A 161 34.46 -22.71 -16.67
N VAL A 162 33.85 -21.52 -16.56
CA VAL A 162 33.03 -21.13 -15.39
C VAL A 162 31.80 -22.04 -15.27
N MET A 163 31.19 -22.44 -16.39
CA MET A 163 30.09 -23.41 -16.40
C MET A 163 30.54 -24.78 -15.87
N GLN A 164 31.72 -25.26 -16.24
CA GLN A 164 32.29 -26.49 -15.68
C GLN A 164 32.54 -26.37 -14.17
N MET A 165 33.00 -25.21 -13.68
CA MET A 165 33.12 -24.94 -12.25
C MET A 165 31.74 -25.01 -11.56
N ALA A 166 30.72 -24.37 -12.12
CA ALA A 166 29.36 -24.39 -11.59
C ALA A 166 28.78 -25.81 -11.55
N GLN A 167 29.01 -26.62 -12.59
CA GLN A 167 28.59 -28.03 -12.66
C GLN A 167 29.28 -28.89 -11.61
N LYS A 168 30.57 -28.63 -11.34
CA LYS A 168 31.31 -29.30 -10.26
C LYS A 168 30.71 -28.97 -8.90
N GLU A 169 30.44 -27.71 -8.62
CA GLU A 169 29.83 -27.29 -7.36
C GLU A 169 28.38 -27.81 -7.20
N ALA A 170 27.61 -27.85 -8.29
CA ALA A 170 26.28 -28.44 -8.30
C ALA A 170 26.33 -29.95 -8.01
N SER A 171 27.34 -30.65 -8.54
CA SER A 171 27.57 -32.08 -8.24
C SER A 171 27.90 -32.29 -6.77
N ASN A 172 28.77 -31.44 -6.19
CA ASN A 172 29.07 -31.44 -4.76
C ASN A 172 27.82 -31.17 -3.92
N TYR A 173 26.98 -30.21 -4.33
CA TYR A 173 25.72 -29.89 -3.67
C TYR A 173 24.78 -31.10 -3.65
N VAL A 174 24.60 -31.80 -4.78
CA VAL A 174 23.73 -32.98 -4.84
C VAL A 174 24.25 -34.10 -3.94
N GLN A 175 25.56 -34.35 -3.94
CA GLN A 175 26.17 -35.37 -3.08
C GLN A 175 25.98 -35.03 -1.59
N LEU A 176 26.28 -33.80 -1.19
CA LEU A 176 26.14 -33.34 0.20
C LEU A 176 24.68 -33.28 0.64
N ARG A 177 23.77 -32.82 -0.22
CA ARG A 177 22.34 -32.82 0.06
C ARG A 177 21.84 -34.23 0.35
N ASN A 178 22.20 -35.19 -0.50
CA ASN A 178 21.75 -36.56 -0.35
C ASN A 178 22.31 -37.20 0.92
N SER A 179 23.55 -36.88 1.33
CA SER A 179 24.09 -37.37 2.60
C SER A 179 23.45 -36.70 3.82
N LEU A 180 23.18 -35.40 3.76
CA LEU A 180 22.54 -34.64 4.84
C LEU A 180 21.06 -35.00 5.03
N LEU A 181 20.40 -35.59 4.04
CA LEU A 181 19.00 -36.04 4.12
C LEU A 181 18.83 -37.43 4.76
N ILE A 182 19.90 -38.20 4.92
CA ILE A 182 19.85 -39.50 5.58
C ILE A 182 19.60 -39.28 7.08
N ASP A 183 18.49 -39.82 7.60
CA ASP A 183 18.09 -39.72 9.00
C ASP A 183 17.98 -38.27 9.53
N ALA A 184 17.68 -37.32 8.64
CA ALA A 184 17.58 -35.91 8.98
C ALA A 184 16.33 -35.57 9.81
N GLU A 185 16.47 -34.60 10.71
CA GLU A 185 15.36 -34.08 11.50
C GLU A 185 14.38 -33.27 10.61
N PRO A 186 13.08 -33.21 10.97
CA PRO A 186 12.07 -32.55 10.14
C PRO A 186 12.39 -31.09 9.77
N GLY A 187 12.97 -30.32 10.71
CA GLY A 187 13.36 -28.94 10.46
C GLY A 187 14.53 -28.83 9.46
N VAL A 188 15.46 -29.79 9.48
CA VAL A 188 16.59 -29.85 8.54
C VAL A 188 16.11 -30.27 7.16
N ILE A 189 15.22 -31.27 7.07
CA ILE A 189 14.60 -31.66 5.80
C ILE A 189 13.92 -30.45 5.17
N ARG A 190 13.10 -29.74 5.96
CA ARG A 190 12.36 -28.56 5.48
C ARG A 190 13.28 -27.45 5.01
N TRP A 191 14.34 -27.15 5.77
CA TRP A 191 15.34 -26.17 5.36
C TRP A 191 16.06 -26.55 4.06
N ILE A 192 16.46 -27.81 3.91
CA ILE A 192 17.11 -28.30 2.68
C ILE A 192 16.13 -28.21 1.49
N THR A 193 14.85 -28.51 1.71
CA THR A 193 13.80 -28.37 0.71
C THR A 193 13.60 -26.91 0.28
N ASP A 194 13.51 -25.98 1.24
CA ASP A 194 13.37 -24.55 0.96
C ASP A 194 14.59 -24.01 0.20
N LEU A 195 15.80 -24.40 0.61
CA LEU A 195 17.05 -24.08 -0.10
C LEU A 195 17.02 -24.61 -1.53
N HIS A 196 16.51 -25.83 -1.76
CA HIS A 196 16.45 -26.44 -3.09
C HIS A 196 15.46 -25.72 -4.01
N TYR A 197 14.29 -25.32 -3.50
CA TYR A 197 13.33 -24.52 -4.27
C TYR A 197 13.86 -23.12 -4.56
N PHE A 198 14.49 -22.48 -3.57
CA PHE A 198 15.12 -21.18 -3.76
C PHE A 198 16.23 -21.25 -4.81
N TYR A 199 17.07 -22.29 -4.75
CA TYR A 199 18.10 -22.58 -5.75
C TYR A 199 17.51 -22.72 -7.15
N ALA A 200 16.53 -23.61 -7.34
CA ALA A 200 15.91 -23.86 -8.63
C ALA A 200 15.22 -22.60 -9.18
N GLY A 201 14.51 -21.85 -8.32
CA GLY A 201 13.87 -20.59 -8.68
C GLY A 201 14.87 -19.52 -9.10
N THR A 202 15.99 -19.40 -8.39
CA THR A 202 17.07 -18.47 -8.72
C THR A 202 17.72 -18.82 -10.05
N ALA A 203 17.98 -20.11 -10.31
CA ALA A 203 18.53 -20.56 -11.60
C ALA A 203 17.59 -20.26 -12.78
N ILE A 204 16.28 -20.50 -12.63
CA ILE A 204 15.27 -20.14 -13.64
C ILE A 204 15.22 -18.62 -13.81
N TRP A 205 15.18 -17.87 -12.72
CA TRP A 205 15.18 -16.41 -12.76
C TRP A 205 16.40 -15.90 -13.53
N GLN A 206 17.61 -16.38 -13.23
CA GLN A 206 18.83 -15.98 -13.93
C GLN A 206 18.79 -16.29 -15.43
N GLN A 207 18.16 -17.40 -15.84
CA GLN A 207 18.06 -17.77 -17.25
C GLN A 207 17.03 -16.95 -18.03
N TYR A 208 15.93 -16.53 -17.38
CA TYR A 208 14.79 -15.93 -18.06
C TYR A 208 14.56 -14.45 -17.74
N ASN A 209 15.27 -13.88 -16.77
CA ASN A 209 15.10 -12.48 -16.38
C ASN A 209 15.45 -11.54 -17.54
N SER A 210 14.55 -10.59 -17.81
CA SER A 210 14.73 -9.58 -18.85
C SER A 210 15.96 -8.70 -18.64
N ARG A 211 16.45 -8.53 -17.41
CA ARG A 211 17.71 -7.85 -17.07
C ARG A 211 18.90 -8.42 -17.84
N TYR A 212 18.91 -9.72 -18.10
CA TYR A 212 19.99 -10.40 -18.81
C TYR A 212 19.69 -10.60 -20.31
N ARG A 213 18.50 -10.20 -20.78
CA ARG A 213 18.12 -10.32 -22.20
C ARG A 213 18.56 -9.09 -22.98
N TYR A 214 19.55 -9.30 -23.84
CA TYR A 214 19.97 -8.37 -24.88
C TYR A 214 18.86 -8.16 -25.93
N GLY A 215 18.63 -6.90 -26.31
CA GLY A 215 17.63 -6.50 -27.31
C GLY A 215 18.24 -6.01 -28.64
N PRO A 216 17.41 -5.82 -29.69
CA PRO A 216 17.85 -5.42 -31.04
C PRO A 216 18.42 -3.99 -31.16
N GLU A 217 18.28 -3.14 -30.13
CA GLU A 217 18.54 -1.70 -30.23
C GLU A 217 19.95 -1.24 -29.81
N LEU A 218 20.87 -2.16 -29.48
CA LEU A 218 22.27 -1.83 -29.17
C LEU A 218 23.22 -2.55 -30.15
N PRO A 219 23.48 -2.00 -31.36
CA PRO A 219 24.17 -2.71 -32.44
C PRO A 219 25.71 -2.66 -32.41
N TYR A 220 26.33 -2.23 -31.30
CA TYR A 220 27.78 -2.16 -31.21
C TYR A 220 28.30 -2.84 -29.95
N LEU A 221 28.62 -4.13 -30.08
CA LEU A 221 29.94 -4.70 -29.82
C LEU A 221 29.96 -6.06 -30.55
N PRO A 222 31.02 -6.39 -31.33
CA PRO A 222 31.13 -7.74 -31.90
C PRO A 222 31.02 -8.77 -30.76
N LYS A 223 30.35 -9.91 -31.02
CA LYS A 223 30.43 -11.06 -30.10
C LYS A 223 31.91 -11.27 -29.77
N PRO A 224 32.32 -11.25 -28.50
CA PRO A 224 33.74 -11.23 -28.18
C PRO A 224 34.35 -12.61 -28.47
N GLU A 225 34.82 -12.77 -29.71
CA GLU A 225 35.90 -13.69 -30.07
C GLU A 225 37.26 -13.16 -29.54
N HIS A 226 37.25 -12.02 -28.83
CA HIS A 226 38.38 -11.34 -28.24
C HIS A 226 38.84 -12.00 -26.95
N LYS A 227 40.16 -12.15 -26.80
CA LYS A 227 40.77 -12.42 -25.50
C LYS A 227 40.79 -11.14 -24.67
N PHE A 228 41.09 -11.25 -23.37
CA PHE A 228 41.17 -10.07 -22.48
C PHE A 228 42.13 -8.98 -23.02
N GLU A 229 43.20 -9.37 -23.71
CA GLU A 229 44.20 -8.46 -24.28
C GLU A 229 43.72 -7.73 -25.56
N ASP A 230 42.68 -8.24 -26.24
CA ASP A 230 42.20 -7.77 -27.55
C ASP A 230 41.03 -6.78 -27.48
N LEU A 231 40.67 -6.33 -26.27
CA LEU A 231 39.44 -5.58 -26.03
C LEU A 231 39.54 -4.11 -26.53
N PRO A 232 38.50 -3.56 -27.19
CA PRO A 232 38.50 -2.20 -27.70
C PRO A 232 38.66 -1.15 -26.60
N ARG A 233 39.49 -0.13 -26.85
CA ARG A 233 39.58 1.13 -26.08
C ARG A 233 39.44 2.27 -27.09
N ASN A 234 38.41 3.11 -27.02
CA ASN A 234 38.15 4.11 -28.06
C ASN A 234 37.90 5.52 -27.51
N PRO A 235 38.46 6.57 -28.13
CA PRO A 235 38.27 7.97 -27.75
C PRO A 235 36.98 8.55 -28.39
N ASP A 236 36.39 9.51 -27.70
CA ASP A 236 35.43 10.51 -28.19
C ASP A 236 33.92 10.19 -28.24
N SER A 237 33.18 11.13 -27.63
CA SER A 237 31.75 11.51 -27.72
C SER A 237 30.74 10.58 -27.03
N ALA A 238 30.05 10.96 -25.94
CA ALA A 238 29.18 12.11 -25.64
C ALA A 238 27.77 12.03 -26.26
N LYS A 239 26.82 11.73 -25.36
CA LYS A 239 25.39 12.12 -25.33
C LYS A 239 24.49 11.63 -26.47
N GLU A 240 23.43 10.89 -26.11
CA GLU A 240 22.05 11.39 -26.19
C GLU A 240 21.05 10.43 -25.52
N ASN A 241 19.97 11.03 -25.01
CA ASN A 241 18.84 10.43 -24.30
C ASN A 241 17.62 10.31 -25.22
N SER A 242 16.66 9.45 -24.81
CA SER A 242 15.23 9.41 -25.19
C SER A 242 14.93 8.78 -26.57
N SER A 243 13.83 8.08 -26.84
CA SER A 243 12.57 7.79 -26.11
C SER A 243 11.76 6.76 -26.92
N ASP A 244 10.81 6.13 -26.22
CA ASP A 244 9.54 5.55 -26.70
C ASP A 244 9.43 4.13 -27.27
N VAL A 245 8.63 3.39 -26.50
CA VAL A 245 7.86 2.15 -26.65
C VAL A 245 7.08 2.04 -27.97
N HIS A 246 7.04 0.85 -28.58
CA HIS A 246 5.80 0.09 -28.83
C HIS A 246 6.06 -1.39 -29.18
N GLN A 247 5.23 -2.26 -28.59
CA GLN A 247 5.18 -3.72 -28.68
C GLN A 247 4.76 -4.24 -30.06
N GLU A 248 5.09 -5.50 -30.37
CA GLU A 248 4.08 -6.48 -30.85
C GLU A 248 4.50 -7.95 -30.66
N ASP A 249 3.47 -8.79 -30.47
CA ASP A 249 3.39 -10.15 -29.90
C ASP A 249 3.96 -11.33 -30.74
N GLN A 250 4.19 -12.48 -30.07
CA GLN A 250 4.14 -13.82 -30.69
C GLN A 250 3.59 -14.94 -29.77
N PRO A 251 3.04 -16.03 -30.33
CA PRO A 251 1.81 -16.67 -29.84
C PRO A 251 1.99 -17.88 -28.90
N LEU A 252 0.90 -18.19 -28.17
CA LEU A 252 0.73 -19.37 -27.33
C LEU A 252 0.57 -20.64 -28.18
N THR A 253 1.67 -21.32 -28.47
CA THR A 253 1.65 -22.71 -28.94
C THR A 253 2.66 -23.53 -28.16
N ASP A 254 2.18 -24.24 -27.15
CA ASP A 254 2.40 -25.67 -26.93
C ASP A 254 1.69 -26.09 -25.65
N ALA A 255 1.15 -27.32 -25.64
CA ALA A 255 0.20 -27.81 -24.66
C ALA A 255 0.64 -27.64 -23.20
N VAL A 256 0.23 -26.54 -22.57
CA VAL A 256 0.35 -26.34 -21.14
C VAL A 256 -0.57 -27.34 -20.46
N SER A 257 0.00 -28.22 -19.65
CA SER A 257 -0.78 -29.05 -18.74
C SER A 257 -1.56 -28.13 -17.80
N TRP A 258 -2.89 -28.07 -17.96
CA TRP A 258 -3.81 -27.24 -17.15
C TRP A 258 -3.93 -27.67 -15.68
N THR A 259 -2.95 -28.42 -15.17
CA THR A 259 -2.94 -29.01 -13.81
C THR A 259 -1.77 -28.51 -12.95
N LEU A 260 -1.17 -27.37 -13.28
CA LEU A 260 -0.27 -26.68 -12.35
C LEU A 260 -1.05 -26.26 -11.11
N GLU A 261 -0.72 -26.83 -9.94
CA GLU A 261 -1.11 -26.28 -8.65
C GLU A 261 -0.69 -24.81 -8.62
N TYR A 262 -1.67 -23.91 -8.45
CA TYR A 262 -1.49 -22.46 -8.50
C TYR A 262 -0.33 -22.03 -7.57
N PRO A 263 0.79 -21.47 -8.08
CA PRO A 263 1.75 -20.82 -7.21
C PRO A 263 1.04 -19.68 -6.48
N TYR A 264 1.21 -19.61 -5.16
CA TYR A 264 0.62 -18.57 -4.31
C TYR A 264 1.12 -17.20 -4.79
N GLN A 265 0.33 -16.50 -5.59
CA GLN A 265 0.65 -15.15 -6.04
C GLN A 265 0.68 -14.23 -4.83
N SER A 266 1.73 -13.41 -4.71
CA SER A 266 1.84 -12.48 -3.59
C SER A 266 0.67 -11.51 -3.63
N GLU A 267 0.00 -11.38 -2.49
CA GLU A 267 -1.12 -10.46 -2.30
C GLU A 267 -0.71 -8.98 -2.53
N GLN A 268 0.60 -8.70 -2.49
CA GLN A 268 1.19 -7.37 -2.62
C GLN A 268 0.66 -6.61 -3.85
N ILE A 269 0.62 -7.22 -5.03
CA ILE A 269 0.16 -6.54 -6.26
C ILE A 269 -1.31 -6.13 -6.14
N ALA A 270 -2.14 -7.00 -5.56
CA ALA A 270 -3.55 -6.73 -5.35
C ALA A 270 -3.80 -5.64 -4.28
N LEU A 271 -2.84 -5.39 -3.38
CA LEU A 271 -2.95 -4.41 -2.30
C LEU A 271 -2.30 -3.06 -2.60
N VAL A 272 -1.47 -2.91 -3.64
CA VAL A 272 -0.83 -1.61 -3.94
C VAL A 272 -1.85 -0.46 -4.03
N PRO A 273 -3.01 -0.60 -4.69
CA PRO A 273 -4.03 0.47 -4.71
C PRO A 273 -4.58 0.81 -3.32
N PHE A 274 -4.73 -0.19 -2.46
CA PHE A 274 -5.15 -0.01 -1.06
C PHE A 274 -4.08 0.73 -0.24
N GLU A 275 -2.82 0.32 -0.36
CA GLU A 275 -1.70 0.95 0.35
C GLU A 275 -1.58 2.42 -0.05
N TYR A 276 -1.78 2.74 -1.33
CA TYR A 276 -1.84 4.10 -1.81
C TYR A 276 -2.94 4.92 -1.13
N VAL A 277 -4.22 4.50 -1.20
CA VAL A 277 -5.33 5.28 -0.60
C VAL A 277 -5.21 5.37 0.94
N ALA A 278 -4.66 4.33 1.57
CA ALA A 278 -4.40 4.31 3.01
C ALA A 278 -3.27 5.27 3.43
N SER A 279 -2.29 5.51 2.55
CA SER A 279 -1.19 6.46 2.80
C SER A 279 -1.62 7.93 2.78
N LEU A 280 -2.76 8.24 2.14
CA LEU A 280 -3.21 9.62 1.99
C LEU A 280 -3.64 10.25 3.34
N PRO A 281 -3.39 11.55 3.58
CA PRO A 281 -3.72 12.21 4.85
C PRO A 281 -5.21 12.10 5.21
N SER A 282 -5.55 11.56 6.39
CA SER A 282 -6.94 11.46 6.84
C SER A 282 -7.17 12.13 8.20
N LYS A 283 -8.39 12.65 8.41
CA LYS A 283 -8.81 13.23 9.71
C LYS A 283 -8.99 12.17 10.81
N LYS A 284 -8.80 10.88 10.51
CA LYS A 284 -8.90 9.71 11.43
C LYS A 284 -10.17 9.62 12.29
N ILE A 285 -11.25 10.29 11.89
CA ILE A 285 -12.48 10.43 12.69
C ILE A 285 -13.11 9.06 13.03
N ARG A 286 -13.07 8.09 12.11
CA ARG A 286 -13.58 6.73 12.35
C ARG A 286 -12.82 6.00 13.46
N LYS A 287 -11.50 6.14 13.50
CA LYS A 287 -10.68 5.55 14.57
C LYS A 287 -11.06 6.16 15.92
N ILE A 288 -11.21 7.48 15.97
CA ILE A 288 -11.65 8.18 17.19
C ILE A 288 -13.06 7.70 17.60
N ALA A 289 -13.96 7.43 16.64
CA ALA A 289 -15.28 6.87 16.94
C ALA A 289 -15.23 5.45 17.49
N ILE A 290 -14.33 4.59 16.97
CA ILE A 290 -14.08 3.26 17.52
C ILE A 290 -13.52 3.39 18.94
N ASP A 291 -12.53 4.24 19.16
CA ASP A 291 -11.93 4.47 20.48
C ASP A 291 -12.98 4.98 21.49
N ALA A 292 -13.88 5.87 21.05
CA ALA A 292 -15.00 6.34 21.84
C ALA A 292 -15.95 5.21 22.22
N LEU A 293 -16.33 4.34 21.28
CA LEU A 293 -17.17 3.17 21.60
C LEU A 293 -16.43 2.17 22.49
N ASN A 294 -15.11 2.04 22.35
CA ASN A 294 -14.31 1.12 23.16
C ASN A 294 -14.30 1.51 24.63
N TYR A 295 -14.40 2.82 24.93
CA TYR A 295 -14.57 3.30 26.30
C TYR A 295 -15.83 2.71 26.98
N TRP A 296 -16.90 2.44 26.22
CA TRP A 296 -18.11 1.81 26.74
C TRP A 296 -18.07 0.28 26.71
N TYR A 297 -17.47 -0.32 25.68
CA TYR A 297 -17.54 -1.78 25.46
C TYR A 297 -16.36 -2.58 26.02
N ASP A 298 -15.22 -1.94 26.29
CA ASP A 298 -13.97 -2.59 26.77
C ASP A 298 -13.63 -3.85 25.95
N VAL A 299 -13.49 -3.69 24.63
CA VAL A 299 -13.23 -4.81 23.71
C VAL A 299 -11.79 -5.30 23.90
N PRO A 300 -11.52 -6.63 23.92
CA PRO A 300 -10.17 -7.17 23.98
C PRO A 300 -9.27 -6.60 22.87
N GLN A 301 -8.01 -6.29 23.18
CA GLN A 301 -7.09 -5.64 22.23
C GLN A 301 -6.91 -6.43 20.93
N SER A 302 -6.92 -7.77 20.98
CA SER A 302 -6.86 -8.64 19.81
C SER A 302 -8.07 -8.45 18.89
N SER A 303 -9.29 -8.49 19.44
CA SER A 303 -10.53 -8.26 18.70
C SER A 303 -10.62 -6.81 18.20
N LEU A 304 -10.21 -5.84 19.02
CA LEU A 304 -10.20 -4.42 18.65
C LEU A 304 -9.26 -4.13 17.46
N SER A 305 -8.10 -4.78 17.40
CA SER A 305 -7.17 -4.67 16.27
C SER A 305 -7.80 -5.19 14.97
N ILE A 306 -8.48 -6.33 15.04
CA ILE A 306 -9.20 -6.91 13.89
C ILE A 306 -10.34 -5.97 13.45
N ILE A 307 -11.14 -5.46 14.39
CA ILE A 307 -12.26 -4.54 14.11
C ILE A 307 -11.75 -3.26 13.42
N ASN A 308 -10.66 -2.67 13.92
CA ASN A 308 -10.03 -1.50 13.29
C ASN A 308 -9.58 -1.81 11.85
N SER A 309 -8.87 -2.92 11.65
CA SER A 309 -8.42 -3.34 10.32
C SER A 309 -9.58 -3.55 9.35
N VAL A 310 -10.66 -4.22 9.79
CA VAL A 310 -11.87 -4.44 8.99
C VAL A 310 -12.53 -3.13 8.60
N ILE A 311 -12.68 -2.18 9.53
CA ILE A 311 -13.31 -0.90 9.26
C ILE A 311 -12.45 -0.06 8.30
N ASP A 312 -11.13 -0.07 8.47
CA ASP A 312 -10.21 0.64 7.59
C ASP A 312 -10.21 0.05 6.18
N MET A 313 -10.15 -1.28 6.04
CA MET A 313 -10.22 -1.95 4.73
C MET A 313 -11.56 -1.72 4.04
N LEU A 314 -12.70 -1.86 4.73
CA LEU A 314 -14.02 -1.61 4.14
C LEU A 314 -14.19 -0.16 3.73
N HIS A 315 -13.69 0.77 4.55
CA HIS A 315 -13.76 2.18 4.21
C HIS A 315 -12.90 2.51 2.99
N SER A 316 -11.64 2.07 2.96
CA SER A 316 -10.75 2.29 1.82
C SER A 316 -11.26 1.63 0.54
N SER A 317 -11.81 0.41 0.66
CA SER A 317 -12.50 -0.29 -0.43
C SER A 317 -13.66 0.56 -0.98
N SER A 318 -14.53 1.08 -0.10
CA SER A 318 -15.63 1.95 -0.54
C SER A 318 -15.15 3.23 -1.19
N LEU A 319 -14.08 3.87 -0.70
CA LEU A 319 -13.56 5.11 -1.30
C LEU A 319 -13.04 4.89 -2.72
N MET A 320 -12.31 3.80 -2.94
CA MET A 320 -11.75 3.46 -4.25
C MET A 320 -12.86 3.23 -5.29
N ILE A 321 -13.94 2.58 -4.89
CA ILE A 321 -15.11 2.35 -5.76
C ILE A 321 -15.90 3.64 -5.98
N ASP A 322 -16.19 4.40 -4.91
CA ASP A 322 -16.92 5.68 -4.95
C ASP A 322 -16.18 6.68 -5.85
N ASP A 323 -14.84 6.79 -5.75
CA ASP A 323 -14.03 7.64 -6.64
C ASP A 323 -14.20 7.28 -8.14
N ILE A 324 -14.35 5.99 -8.46
CA ILE A 324 -14.58 5.55 -9.85
C ILE A 324 -16.00 5.85 -10.28
N GLU A 325 -16.98 5.50 -9.44
CA GLU A 325 -18.41 5.64 -9.73
C GLU A 325 -18.81 7.12 -9.89
N ASP A 326 -18.18 8.00 -9.10
CA ASP A 326 -18.38 9.45 -9.13
C ASP A 326 -17.50 10.14 -10.19
N GLY A 327 -16.53 9.44 -10.77
CA GLY A 327 -15.56 10.02 -11.72
C GLY A 327 -14.64 11.07 -11.08
N SER A 328 -14.33 10.91 -9.79
CA SER A 328 -13.49 11.85 -9.04
C SER A 328 -12.03 11.78 -9.47
N GLU A 329 -11.45 12.90 -9.90
CA GLU A 329 -10.02 12.94 -10.27
C GLU A 329 -9.09 13.05 -9.06
N LEU A 330 -9.59 13.59 -7.95
CA LEU A 330 -8.81 13.93 -6.76
C LEU A 330 -9.38 13.31 -5.49
N ARG A 331 -8.47 12.84 -4.61
CA ARG A 331 -8.75 12.40 -3.25
C ARG A 331 -7.74 13.03 -2.30
N ARG A 332 -8.23 13.86 -1.36
CA ARG A 332 -7.40 14.52 -0.33
C ARG A 332 -6.24 15.33 -0.94
N GLY A 333 -6.53 16.03 -2.05
CA GLY A 333 -5.56 16.85 -2.77
C GLY A 333 -4.51 16.08 -3.58
N ASN A 334 -4.66 14.76 -3.69
CA ASN A 334 -3.80 13.87 -4.47
C ASN A 334 -4.63 13.19 -5.57
N PRO A 335 -4.02 12.60 -6.60
CA PRO A 335 -4.74 11.83 -7.62
C PRO A 335 -5.62 10.73 -6.99
N ALA A 336 -6.84 10.54 -7.50
CA ALA A 336 -7.67 9.41 -7.09
C ALA A 336 -7.00 8.08 -7.45
N THR A 337 -7.30 7.00 -6.72
CA THR A 337 -6.58 5.72 -6.89
C THR A 337 -6.67 5.17 -8.33
N HIS A 338 -7.82 5.32 -8.98
CA HIS A 338 -8.02 4.86 -10.34
C HIS A 338 -7.29 5.70 -11.39
N THR A 339 -6.92 6.95 -11.09
CA THR A 339 -6.11 7.78 -11.99
C THR A 339 -4.62 7.42 -11.93
N VAL A 340 -4.19 6.71 -10.87
CA VAL A 340 -2.84 6.17 -10.72
C VAL A 340 -2.72 4.75 -11.27
N PHE A 341 -3.61 3.84 -10.84
CA PHE A 341 -3.50 2.39 -11.13
C PHE A 341 -4.44 1.90 -12.25
N GLY A 342 -5.29 2.80 -12.76
CA GLY A 342 -6.37 2.45 -13.67
C GLY A 342 -7.60 1.88 -12.95
N ILE A 343 -8.74 1.98 -13.64
CA ILE A 343 -10.05 1.53 -13.14
C ILE A 343 -10.03 0.03 -12.81
N ALA A 344 -9.49 -0.80 -13.70
CA ALA A 344 -9.53 -2.27 -13.54
C ALA A 344 -8.80 -2.76 -12.28
N GLN A 345 -7.58 -2.27 -12.05
CA GLN A 345 -6.80 -2.67 -10.87
C GLN A 345 -7.44 -2.15 -9.57
N THR A 346 -7.98 -0.94 -9.60
CA THR A 346 -8.62 -0.32 -8.45
C THR A 346 -9.90 -1.06 -8.04
N ILE A 347 -10.74 -1.45 -9.00
CA ILE A 347 -11.92 -2.30 -8.75
C ILE A 347 -11.50 -3.65 -8.18
N ASN A 348 -10.48 -4.29 -8.78
CA ASN A 348 -9.98 -5.58 -8.30
C ASN A 348 -9.49 -5.50 -6.85
N ALA A 349 -8.66 -4.49 -6.53
CA ALA A 349 -8.15 -4.27 -5.18
C ALA A 349 -9.27 -4.02 -4.16
N ALA A 350 -10.24 -3.16 -4.51
CA ALA A 350 -11.37 -2.87 -3.64
C ALA A 350 -12.24 -4.11 -3.33
N ASN A 351 -12.57 -4.90 -4.36
CA ASN A 351 -13.32 -6.15 -4.20
C ASN A 351 -12.51 -7.20 -3.42
N TYR A 352 -11.21 -7.28 -3.67
CA TYR A 352 -10.32 -8.17 -2.93
C TYR A 352 -10.28 -7.81 -1.44
N LEU A 353 -10.20 -6.52 -1.08
CA LEU A 353 -10.31 -6.07 0.31
C LEU A 353 -11.64 -6.47 0.95
N PHE A 354 -12.75 -6.43 0.21
CA PHE A 354 -14.05 -6.85 0.74
C PHE A 354 -14.04 -8.34 1.15
N VAL A 355 -13.46 -9.19 0.29
CA VAL A 355 -13.26 -10.62 0.59
C VAL A 355 -12.30 -10.82 1.77
N LYS A 356 -11.21 -10.04 1.83
CA LYS A 356 -10.27 -10.07 2.96
C LYS A 356 -10.95 -9.67 4.27
N CYS A 357 -11.79 -8.63 4.27
CA CYS A 357 -12.56 -8.21 5.43
C CYS A 357 -13.45 -9.33 5.96
N LEU A 358 -14.13 -10.07 5.07
CA LEU A 358 -14.95 -11.22 5.47
C LEU A 358 -14.11 -12.28 6.19
N ARG A 359 -12.89 -12.58 5.70
CA ARG A 359 -11.96 -13.52 6.35
C ARG A 359 -11.47 -13.01 7.71
N GLU A 360 -11.17 -11.72 7.83
CA GLU A 360 -10.74 -11.13 9.10
C GLU A 360 -11.87 -11.15 10.14
N VAL A 361 -13.12 -10.85 9.75
CA VAL A 361 -14.27 -10.91 10.66
C VAL A 361 -14.52 -12.33 11.16
N GLN A 362 -14.25 -13.38 10.38
CA GLN A 362 -14.39 -14.77 10.82
C GLN A 362 -13.47 -15.13 12.00
N LYS A 363 -12.41 -14.36 12.24
CA LYS A 363 -11.53 -14.54 13.41
C LYS A 363 -12.19 -14.03 14.70
N LEU A 364 -13.25 -13.25 14.61
CA LEU A 364 -14.05 -12.78 15.75
C LEU A 364 -15.06 -13.87 16.14
N GLY A 365 -15.02 -14.31 17.40
CA GLY A 365 -15.74 -15.51 17.83
C GLY A 365 -17.27 -15.39 17.86
N ARG A 366 -17.82 -14.16 17.84
CA ARG A 366 -19.27 -13.92 18.02
C ARG A 366 -19.90 -13.04 16.94
N SER A 367 -19.16 -12.71 15.89
CA SER A 367 -19.53 -11.63 14.97
C SER A 367 -19.82 -12.12 13.56
N SER A 368 -20.95 -11.67 12.99
CA SER A 368 -21.27 -11.84 11.57
C SER A 368 -21.23 -10.49 10.87
N LEU A 369 -20.53 -10.40 9.73
CA LEU A 369 -20.56 -9.21 8.90
C LEU A 369 -21.89 -9.13 8.14
N ALA A 370 -22.63 -8.04 8.32
CA ALA A 370 -23.79 -7.71 7.50
C ALA A 370 -23.60 -6.30 6.95
N VAL A 371 -23.15 -6.21 5.70
CA VAL A 371 -22.84 -4.95 5.03
C VAL A 371 -24.07 -4.49 4.24
N SER A 372 -24.69 -3.38 4.64
CA SER A 372 -25.80 -2.75 3.91
C SER A 372 -25.36 -1.60 2.99
N ILE A 373 -24.05 -1.34 2.88
CA ILE A 373 -23.48 -0.14 2.26
C ILE A 373 -23.89 0.00 0.78
N TYR A 374 -23.92 -1.12 0.05
CA TYR A 374 -24.23 -1.14 -1.38
C TYR A 374 -25.69 -0.86 -1.71
N GLU A 375 -26.65 -1.12 -0.81
CA GLU A 375 -28.06 -0.78 -1.06
C GLU A 375 -28.24 0.74 -1.14
N GLY A 376 -27.61 1.48 -0.23
CA GLY A 376 -27.57 2.93 -0.27
C GLY A 376 -26.87 3.45 -1.52
N GLN A 377 -25.69 2.91 -1.84
CA GLN A 377 -24.94 3.28 -3.05
C GLN A 377 -25.77 3.08 -4.32
N GLY A 378 -26.49 1.95 -4.43
CA GLY A 378 -27.32 1.66 -5.59
C GLY A 378 -28.40 2.72 -5.83
N PHE A 379 -29.04 3.24 -4.77
CA PHE A 379 -30.00 4.33 -4.91
C PHE A 379 -29.33 5.65 -5.32
N ASP A 380 -28.19 6.00 -4.72
CA ASP A 380 -27.43 7.21 -5.04
C ASP A 380 -27.04 7.26 -6.54
N LEU A 381 -26.50 6.14 -7.04
CA LEU A 381 -26.15 5.96 -8.45
C LEU A 381 -27.38 5.94 -9.36
N HIS A 382 -28.45 5.26 -8.96
CA HIS A 382 -29.69 5.20 -9.75
C HIS A 382 -30.26 6.61 -9.98
N TRP A 383 -30.42 7.40 -8.92
CA TRP A 383 -30.93 8.77 -9.03
C TRP A 383 -30.01 9.64 -9.88
N THR A 384 -28.70 9.53 -9.69
CA THR A 384 -27.71 10.29 -10.44
C THR A 384 -27.70 9.92 -11.93
N PHE A 385 -27.75 8.64 -12.26
CA PHE A 385 -27.79 8.15 -13.63
C PHE A 385 -29.09 8.54 -14.34
N HIS A 386 -30.24 8.30 -13.70
CA HIS A 386 -31.56 8.56 -14.29
C HIS A 386 -32.03 10.02 -14.16
N LYS A 387 -31.26 10.87 -13.46
CA LYS A 387 -31.58 12.28 -13.21
C LYS A 387 -32.93 12.43 -12.48
N GLU A 388 -33.22 11.49 -11.59
CA GLU A 388 -34.43 11.45 -10.79
C GLU A 388 -34.16 12.00 -9.41
N CYS A 389 -34.76 13.13 -9.07
CA CYS A 389 -34.59 13.74 -7.76
C CYS A 389 -35.34 12.91 -6.70
N PRO A 390 -34.66 12.39 -5.66
CA PRO A 390 -35.32 11.72 -4.56
C PRO A 390 -36.08 12.70 -3.66
N THR A 391 -37.02 12.18 -2.87
CA THR A 391 -37.55 12.91 -1.72
C THR A 391 -36.54 12.97 -0.58
N GLU A 392 -36.66 13.94 0.33
CA GLU A 392 -35.78 14.03 1.51
C GLU A 392 -35.82 12.74 2.35
N ARG A 393 -36.99 12.10 2.47
CA ARG A 393 -37.12 10.83 3.20
C ARG A 393 -36.37 9.69 2.52
N GLU A 394 -36.35 9.64 1.19
CA GLU A 394 -35.58 8.67 0.43
C GLU A 394 -34.09 8.92 0.56
N TYR A 395 -33.66 10.18 0.46
CA TYR A 395 -32.28 10.58 0.71
C TYR A 395 -31.80 10.16 2.11
N ILE A 396 -32.58 10.40 3.16
CA ILE A 396 -32.22 9.94 4.52
C ILE A 396 -32.10 8.42 4.61
N ARG A 397 -32.99 7.65 3.95
CA ARG A 397 -32.89 6.19 3.92
C ARG A 397 -31.67 5.70 3.14
N MET A 398 -31.31 6.38 2.06
CA MET A 398 -30.09 6.10 1.30
C MET A 398 -28.85 6.31 2.18
N ILE A 399 -28.77 7.42 2.92
CA ILE A 399 -27.66 7.68 3.85
C ILE A 399 -27.54 6.59 4.91
N ASP A 400 -28.68 6.15 5.47
CA ASP A 400 -28.70 5.06 6.44
C ASP A 400 -28.19 3.75 5.83
N GLY A 401 -28.44 3.51 4.53
CA GLY A 401 -27.90 2.38 3.77
C GLY A 401 -26.40 2.47 3.54
N LYS A 402 -25.88 3.63 3.15
CA LYS A 402 -24.47 3.91 2.79
C LYS A 402 -23.61 4.19 4.03
N THR A 403 -23.47 5.44 4.44
CA THR A 403 -22.56 5.90 5.51
C THR A 403 -23.02 5.46 6.91
N GLY A 404 -24.32 5.44 7.18
CA GLY A 404 -24.88 4.93 8.43
C GLY A 404 -24.68 3.41 8.60
N GLY A 405 -24.61 2.67 7.49
CA GLY A 405 -24.34 1.23 7.48
C GLY A 405 -23.00 0.89 8.14
N LEU A 406 -21.93 1.61 7.79
CA LEU A 406 -20.58 1.37 8.30
C LEU A 406 -20.47 1.64 9.81
N PHE A 407 -21.03 2.76 10.30
CA PHE A 407 -21.03 3.07 11.74
C PHE A 407 -21.80 2.03 12.56
N ARG A 408 -22.98 1.61 12.09
CA ARG A 408 -23.78 0.57 12.76
C ARG A 408 -23.07 -0.78 12.76
N MET A 409 -22.39 -1.12 11.66
CA MET A 409 -21.60 -2.34 11.57
C MET A 409 -20.44 -2.33 12.57
N ALA A 410 -19.69 -1.23 12.64
CA ALA A 410 -18.61 -1.05 13.62
C ALA A 410 -19.12 -1.27 15.06
N ALA A 411 -20.20 -0.58 15.44
CA ALA A 411 -20.80 -0.74 16.76
C ALA A 411 -21.29 -2.16 17.05
N ARG A 412 -21.85 -2.86 16.05
CA ARG A 412 -22.28 -4.26 16.19
C ARG A 412 -21.10 -5.21 16.45
N LEU A 413 -20.00 -5.04 15.71
CA LEU A 413 -18.78 -5.83 15.91
C LEU A 413 -18.20 -5.59 17.30
N MET A 414 -18.11 -4.33 17.72
CA MET A 414 -17.62 -3.99 19.06
C MET A 414 -18.50 -4.55 20.17
N ARG A 415 -19.83 -4.41 20.04
CA ARG A 415 -20.80 -4.96 21.00
C ARG A 415 -20.70 -6.48 21.12
N ALA A 416 -20.50 -7.20 20.01
CA ALA A 416 -20.40 -8.66 20.00
C ALA A 416 -19.13 -9.17 20.71
N GLU A 417 -18.05 -8.38 20.67
CA GLU A 417 -16.76 -8.68 21.30
C GLU A 417 -16.56 -7.95 22.64
N ALA A 418 -17.60 -7.27 23.15
CA ALA A 418 -17.52 -6.44 24.34
C ALA A 418 -17.28 -7.26 25.62
N ARG A 419 -16.43 -6.76 26.53
CA ARG A 419 -16.31 -7.28 27.91
C ARG A 419 -17.31 -6.60 28.84
N GLN A 420 -17.73 -5.38 28.52
CA GLN A 420 -18.66 -4.59 29.31
C GLN A 420 -19.82 -4.10 28.44
N ASN A 421 -20.98 -3.89 29.05
CA ASN A 421 -22.15 -3.26 28.42
C ASN A 421 -22.56 -3.92 27.08
N SER A 422 -22.42 -5.23 26.94
CA SER A 422 -22.79 -5.99 25.72
C SER A 422 -24.28 -5.90 25.35
N ASP A 423 -25.10 -5.47 26.30
CA ASP A 423 -26.53 -5.22 26.24
C ASP A 423 -26.88 -3.78 25.81
N LEU A 424 -25.93 -2.86 25.83
CA LEU A 424 -26.08 -1.51 25.31
C LEU A 424 -26.30 -1.52 23.79
N ASP A 425 -27.42 -0.93 23.33
CA ASP A 425 -27.69 -0.74 21.91
C ASP A 425 -27.48 0.73 21.49
N VAL A 426 -26.39 0.97 20.77
CA VAL A 426 -26.05 2.30 20.20
C VAL A 426 -26.49 2.46 18.75
N LYS A 427 -27.33 1.56 18.20
CA LYS A 427 -27.75 1.60 16.79
C LYS A 427 -28.36 2.95 16.38
N HIS A 428 -29.20 3.55 17.22
CA HIS A 428 -29.81 4.84 16.93
C HIS A 428 -28.77 5.97 16.91
N LEU A 429 -27.86 5.99 17.90
CA LEU A 429 -26.75 6.94 17.96
C LEU A 429 -25.89 6.86 16.69
N MET A 430 -25.50 5.64 16.29
CA MET A 430 -24.71 5.42 15.07
C MET A 430 -25.45 5.83 13.79
N THR A 431 -26.78 5.71 13.77
CA THR A 431 -27.62 6.16 12.65
C THR A 431 -27.61 7.68 12.55
N LEU A 432 -27.82 8.38 13.68
CA LEU A 432 -27.75 9.84 13.73
C LEU A 432 -26.35 10.36 13.36
N MET A 433 -25.30 9.72 13.87
CA MET A 433 -23.92 10.06 13.49
C MET A 433 -23.72 9.88 11.98
N GLY A 434 -24.12 8.75 11.39
CA GLY A 434 -24.02 8.53 9.94
C GLY A 434 -24.72 9.61 9.11
N ARG A 435 -25.94 10.00 9.51
CA ARG A 435 -26.70 11.10 8.88
C ARG A 435 -25.98 12.43 9.02
N PHE A 436 -25.50 12.76 10.22
CA PHE A 436 -24.74 13.97 10.49
C PHE A 436 -23.48 14.04 9.64
N PHE A 437 -22.72 12.95 9.55
CA PHE A 437 -21.50 12.89 8.74
C PHE A 437 -21.79 13.12 7.26
N GLN A 438 -22.78 12.45 6.68
CA GLN A 438 -23.05 12.58 5.24
C GLN A 438 -23.58 13.97 4.88
N ILE A 439 -24.57 14.47 5.61
CA ILE A 439 -25.16 15.80 5.31
C ILE A 439 -24.11 16.89 5.50
N ARG A 440 -23.24 16.74 6.50
CA ARG A 440 -22.11 17.66 6.71
C ARG A 440 -21.09 17.56 5.58
N ASP A 441 -20.76 16.36 5.08
CA ASP A 441 -19.82 16.19 3.97
C ASP A 441 -20.33 16.86 2.69
N ASP A 442 -21.60 16.60 2.34
CA ASP A 442 -22.26 17.23 1.20
C ASP A 442 -22.30 18.78 1.36
N TYR A 443 -22.58 19.28 2.57
CA TYR A 443 -22.57 20.72 2.87
C TYR A 443 -21.18 21.33 2.71
N GLN A 444 -20.15 20.64 3.21
CA GLN A 444 -18.76 21.10 3.14
C GLN A 444 -18.24 21.11 1.70
N ASN A 445 -18.63 20.13 0.86
CA ASN A 445 -18.28 20.13 -0.56
C ASN A 445 -18.72 21.43 -1.26
N LEU A 446 -19.89 21.97 -0.90
CA LEU A 446 -20.44 23.18 -1.50
C LEU A 446 -20.04 24.50 -0.80
N SER A 447 -19.34 24.47 0.34
CA SER A 447 -19.10 25.67 1.15
C SER A 447 -17.66 25.88 1.63
N SER A 448 -16.79 24.87 1.54
CA SER A 448 -15.46 24.92 2.12
C SER A 448 -14.36 24.99 1.05
N SER A 449 -13.51 26.01 1.16
CA SER A 449 -12.33 26.15 0.30
C SER A 449 -11.32 25.00 0.50
N GLU A 450 -11.24 24.45 1.71
CA GLU A 450 -10.43 23.27 2.00
C GLU A 450 -10.92 22.04 1.22
N TYR A 451 -12.24 21.88 1.08
CA TYR A 451 -12.84 20.81 0.29
C TYR A 451 -12.62 21.03 -1.20
N SER A 452 -12.79 22.27 -1.70
CA SER A 452 -12.48 22.59 -3.09
C SER A 452 -11.03 22.24 -3.44
N ALA A 453 -10.08 22.49 -2.53
CA ALA A 453 -8.67 22.10 -2.73
C ALA A 453 -8.43 20.58 -2.66
N ALA A 454 -9.25 19.85 -1.89
CA ALA A 454 -9.04 18.43 -1.62
C ALA A 454 -9.77 17.48 -2.58
N LYS A 455 -10.91 17.89 -3.14
CA LYS A 455 -11.78 17.09 -4.03
C LYS A 455 -12.02 17.73 -5.40
N GLY A 456 -11.66 19.00 -5.59
CA GLY A 456 -12.05 19.79 -6.76
C GLY A 456 -13.19 20.76 -6.44
N ASP A 457 -13.28 21.84 -7.20
CA ASP A 457 -14.22 22.93 -6.90
C ASP A 457 -15.67 22.52 -7.14
N LEU A 458 -16.45 22.43 -6.06
CA LEU A 458 -17.87 22.02 -6.07
C LEU A 458 -18.10 20.68 -6.79
N SER A 459 -17.23 19.69 -6.53
CA SER A 459 -17.21 18.40 -7.25
C SER A 459 -18.55 17.67 -7.22
N ASP A 460 -19.31 17.76 -6.11
CA ASP A 460 -20.64 17.11 -5.99
C ASP A 460 -21.61 17.59 -7.09
N LEU A 461 -21.42 18.80 -7.62
CA LEU A 461 -22.23 19.35 -8.72
C LEU A 461 -21.85 18.72 -10.08
N ASP A 462 -20.58 18.38 -10.28
CA ASP A 462 -20.10 17.67 -11.48
C ASP A 462 -20.56 16.22 -11.48
N GLU A 463 -20.40 15.56 -10.34
CA GLU A 463 -20.90 14.20 -10.05
C GLU A 463 -22.41 14.13 -10.27
N GLY A 464 -23.12 15.24 -10.03
CA GLY A 464 -24.56 15.33 -10.20
C GLY A 464 -25.34 14.72 -9.04
N LYS A 465 -24.68 14.57 -7.89
CA LYS A 465 -25.24 13.97 -6.69
C LYS A 465 -26.39 14.81 -6.14
N TYR A 466 -27.46 14.15 -5.71
CA TYR A 466 -28.61 14.83 -5.09
C TYR A 466 -28.36 15.05 -3.59
N SER A 467 -27.57 16.07 -3.27
CA SER A 467 -27.38 16.51 -1.88
C SER A 467 -28.68 17.09 -1.29
N LEU A 468 -28.77 17.14 0.05
CA LEU A 468 -29.92 17.71 0.76
C LEU A 468 -30.26 19.13 0.28
N MET A 469 -29.24 19.94 -0.02
CA MET A 469 -29.40 21.30 -0.51
C MET A 469 -30.08 21.33 -1.89
N LEU A 470 -29.69 20.43 -2.80
CA LEU A 470 -30.30 20.33 -4.13
C LEU A 470 -31.74 19.82 -4.07
N ILE A 471 -32.01 18.80 -3.25
CA ILE A 471 -33.35 18.25 -3.05
C ILE A 471 -34.29 19.34 -2.51
N HIS A 472 -33.85 20.06 -1.47
CA HIS A 472 -34.62 21.15 -0.88
C HIS A 472 -34.86 22.27 -1.91
N ALA A 473 -33.84 22.66 -2.69
CA ALA A 473 -33.97 23.70 -3.71
C ALA A 473 -34.95 23.31 -4.82
N LEU A 474 -34.88 22.07 -5.33
CA LEU A 474 -35.78 21.57 -6.36
C LEU A 474 -37.25 21.56 -5.91
N THR A 475 -37.48 21.44 -4.61
CA THR A 475 -38.82 21.41 -4.00
C THR A 475 -39.35 22.81 -3.65
N ASN A 476 -38.47 23.72 -3.18
CA ASN A 476 -38.88 24.97 -2.53
C ASN A 476 -38.48 26.25 -3.30
N ALA A 477 -37.68 26.16 -4.36
CA ALA A 477 -37.32 27.32 -5.16
C ALA A 477 -38.51 27.84 -5.98
N LYS A 478 -38.38 29.08 -6.49
CA LYS A 478 -39.37 29.67 -7.40
C LYS A 478 -39.44 28.84 -8.69
N PRO A 479 -40.60 28.74 -9.37
CA PRO A 479 -40.75 27.90 -10.57
C PRO A 479 -39.68 28.14 -11.65
N HIS A 480 -39.30 29.41 -11.86
CA HIS A 480 -38.20 29.78 -12.76
C HIS A 480 -36.86 29.16 -12.34
N ASP A 481 -36.48 29.30 -11.07
CA ASP A 481 -35.21 28.80 -10.56
C ASP A 481 -35.19 27.27 -10.51
N THR A 482 -36.32 26.64 -10.18
CA THR A 482 -36.48 25.19 -10.26
C THR A 482 -36.29 24.67 -11.69
N GLN A 483 -36.87 25.35 -12.68
CA GLN A 483 -36.70 24.98 -14.08
C GLN A 483 -35.25 25.16 -14.54
N GLN A 484 -34.60 26.26 -14.16
CA GLN A 484 -33.18 26.49 -14.45
C GLN A 484 -32.30 25.40 -13.83
N LEU A 485 -32.54 25.05 -12.56
CA LEU A 485 -31.78 24.01 -11.86
C LEU A 485 -31.97 22.64 -12.53
N LYS A 486 -33.20 22.29 -12.91
CA LYS A 486 -33.48 21.06 -13.68
C LYS A 486 -32.74 21.03 -15.01
N SER A 487 -32.74 22.13 -15.75
CA SER A 487 -32.00 22.23 -17.02
C SER A 487 -30.49 22.08 -16.83
N LEU A 488 -29.90 22.71 -15.80
CA LEU A 488 -28.47 22.55 -15.49
C LEU A 488 -28.12 21.11 -15.12
N LEU A 489 -28.93 20.47 -14.27
CA LEU A 489 -28.75 19.06 -13.91
C LEU A 489 -28.97 18.12 -15.11
N GLN A 490 -29.76 18.51 -16.11
CA GLN A 490 -29.91 17.75 -17.35
C GLN A 490 -28.72 17.90 -18.30
N LEU A 491 -28.09 19.07 -18.34
CA LEU A 491 -26.93 19.37 -19.18
C LEU A 491 -25.64 18.72 -18.69
N ARG A 492 -25.62 18.14 -17.48
CA ARG A 492 -24.49 17.32 -17.04
C ARG A 492 -24.29 16.17 -18.03
N THR A 493 -23.17 16.23 -18.75
CA THR A 493 -22.65 15.12 -19.56
C THR A 493 -21.71 14.32 -18.68
N GLN A 494 -21.83 12.98 -18.75
CA GLN A 494 -20.87 12.11 -18.09
C GLN A 494 -19.46 12.43 -18.61
N GLY A 495 -18.56 12.84 -17.72
CA GLY A 495 -17.14 13.08 -18.01
C GLY A 495 -16.73 14.52 -18.35
N THR A 496 -17.63 15.50 -18.51
CA THR A 496 -17.23 16.91 -18.78
C THR A 496 -17.56 17.89 -17.65
N GLY A 497 -18.32 17.45 -16.64
CA GLY A 497 -18.73 18.30 -15.51
C GLY A 497 -19.56 19.53 -15.92
N LEU A 498 -19.74 20.45 -14.98
CA LEU A 498 -20.36 21.76 -15.16
C LEU A 498 -19.29 22.86 -15.23
N SER A 499 -19.53 23.88 -16.06
CA SER A 499 -18.65 25.05 -16.11
C SER A 499 -18.68 25.83 -14.78
N PRO A 500 -17.63 26.58 -14.45
CA PRO A 500 -17.61 27.43 -13.25
C PRO A 500 -18.80 28.40 -13.17
N GLU A 501 -19.25 28.94 -14.31
CA GLU A 501 -20.41 29.83 -14.40
C GLU A 501 -21.73 29.09 -14.11
N GLN A 502 -21.85 27.84 -14.58
CA GLN A 502 -23.00 26.99 -14.31
C GLN A 502 -23.07 26.62 -12.81
N LYS A 503 -21.93 26.23 -12.22
CA LYS A 503 -21.83 25.96 -10.77
C LYS A 503 -22.18 27.18 -9.94
N ASN A 504 -21.66 28.36 -10.30
CA ASN A 504 -21.99 29.63 -9.65
C ASN A 504 -23.49 29.97 -9.74
N LEU A 505 -24.14 29.66 -10.87
CA LEU A 505 -25.58 29.84 -11.01
C LEU A 505 -26.37 28.90 -10.09
N ILE A 506 -25.97 27.62 -9.97
CA ILE A 506 -26.56 26.68 -9.01
C ILE A 506 -26.41 27.23 -7.59
N MET A 507 -25.23 27.69 -7.20
CA MET A 507 -24.99 28.27 -5.86
C MET A 507 -25.89 29.48 -5.59
N LYS A 508 -26.12 30.36 -6.58
CA LYS A 508 -27.07 31.48 -6.48
C LYS A 508 -28.52 31.00 -6.30
N ILE A 509 -28.91 29.88 -6.93
CA ILE A 509 -30.25 29.28 -6.74
C ILE A 509 -30.36 28.69 -5.33
N LEU A 510 -29.35 27.97 -4.85
CA LEU A 510 -29.30 27.41 -3.49
C LEU A 510 -29.41 28.50 -2.42
N ALA A 511 -28.72 29.62 -2.63
CA ALA A 511 -28.79 30.78 -1.73
C ALA A 511 -30.20 31.42 -1.73
N ARG A 512 -30.79 31.68 -2.90
CA ARG A 512 -32.13 32.29 -3.03
C ARG A 512 -33.24 31.41 -2.43
N SER A 513 -33.09 30.10 -2.51
CA SER A 513 -34.01 29.11 -1.93
C SER A 513 -33.74 28.83 -0.44
N LYS A 514 -32.72 29.47 0.16
CA LYS A 514 -32.29 29.23 1.56
C LYS A 514 -31.96 27.76 1.84
N SER A 515 -31.49 27.04 0.83
CA SER A 515 -31.23 25.59 0.92
C SER A 515 -29.96 25.30 1.71
N MET A 516 -28.95 26.16 1.64
CA MET A 516 -27.76 26.09 2.50
C MET A 516 -28.14 26.29 3.98
N ASP A 517 -28.99 27.27 4.28
CA ASP A 517 -29.47 27.53 5.65
C ASP A 517 -30.31 26.37 6.17
N TYR A 518 -31.11 25.73 5.30
CA TYR A 518 -31.89 24.56 5.65
C TYR A 518 -31.00 23.40 6.06
N ALA A 519 -30.01 23.03 5.23
CA ALA A 519 -29.08 21.96 5.54
C ALA A 519 -28.31 22.25 6.84
N LEU A 520 -27.88 23.49 7.06
CA LEU A 520 -27.22 23.89 8.31
C LEU A 520 -28.11 23.71 9.54
N ARG A 521 -29.41 24.06 9.46
CA ARG A 521 -30.37 23.81 10.55
C ARG A 521 -30.50 22.32 10.84
N VAL A 522 -30.58 21.49 9.81
CA VAL A 522 -30.65 20.03 9.95
C VAL A 522 -29.37 19.48 10.62
N ILE A 523 -28.19 19.93 10.19
CA ILE A 523 -26.90 19.55 10.79
C ILE A 523 -26.86 19.91 12.29
N ARG A 524 -27.29 21.13 12.64
CA ARG A 524 -27.34 21.59 14.04
C ARG A 524 -28.31 20.77 14.87
N GLN A 525 -29.50 20.46 14.33
CA GLN A 525 -30.48 19.64 15.04
C GLN A 525 -29.93 18.23 15.29
N LEU A 526 -29.31 17.60 14.28
CA LEU A 526 -28.66 16.30 14.44
C LEU A 526 -27.56 16.35 15.51
N GLN A 527 -26.77 17.42 15.56
CA GLN A 527 -25.74 17.59 16.58
C GLN A 527 -26.34 17.65 18.00
N VAL A 528 -27.45 18.37 18.19
CA VAL A 528 -28.18 18.42 19.47
C VAL A 528 -28.75 17.05 19.84
N ASP A 529 -29.37 16.36 18.88
CA ASP A 529 -29.98 15.05 19.10
C ASP A 529 -28.93 13.99 19.45
N ILE A 530 -27.76 14.02 18.79
CA ILE A 530 -26.61 13.18 19.12
C ILE A 530 -26.12 13.49 20.54
N GLY A 531 -25.96 14.78 20.90
CA GLY A 531 -25.52 15.18 22.25
C GLY A 531 -26.44 14.65 23.35
N LYS A 532 -27.75 14.87 23.20
CA LYS A 532 -28.76 14.35 24.14
C LYS A 532 -28.73 12.82 24.25
N MET A 533 -28.51 12.14 23.14
CA MET A 533 -28.44 10.67 23.12
C MET A 533 -27.19 10.16 23.85
N VAL A 534 -26.04 10.81 23.65
CA VAL A 534 -24.80 10.49 24.37
C VAL A 534 -24.98 10.70 25.87
N GLU A 535 -25.50 11.85 26.28
CA GLU A 535 -25.75 12.16 27.70
C GLU A 535 -26.73 11.17 28.34
N GLY A 536 -27.77 10.74 27.59
CA GLY A 536 -28.70 9.70 28.01
C GLY A 536 -28.03 8.34 28.21
N ILE A 537 -27.12 7.95 27.30
CA ILE A 537 -26.34 6.70 27.43
C ILE A 537 -25.41 6.77 28.64
N GLU A 538 -24.66 7.86 28.80
CA GLU A 538 -23.74 8.06 29.94
C GLU A 538 -24.49 8.00 31.28
N SER A 539 -25.66 8.65 31.35
CA SER A 539 -26.52 8.65 32.53
C SER A 539 -27.05 7.24 32.86
N ASN A 540 -27.47 6.48 31.84
CA ASN A 540 -27.98 5.13 32.02
C ASN A 540 -26.90 4.13 32.45
N LEU A 541 -25.67 4.31 31.98
CA LEU A 541 -24.53 3.46 32.34
C LEU A 541 -23.93 3.85 33.71
N GLY A 542 -24.23 5.04 34.24
CA GLY A 542 -23.66 5.54 35.48
C GLY A 542 -22.14 5.76 35.41
N VAL A 543 -21.61 6.00 34.20
CA VAL A 543 -20.18 6.18 33.93
C VAL A 543 -19.79 7.65 33.87
N GLU A 544 -18.50 7.94 34.00
CA GLU A 544 -17.97 9.27 33.69
C GLU A 544 -18.18 9.62 32.21
N LYS A 545 -18.16 10.92 31.90
CA LYS A 545 -18.35 11.41 30.53
C LYS A 545 -17.30 10.81 29.59
N ASN A 546 -17.77 10.27 28.47
CA ASN A 546 -16.94 9.79 27.38
C ASN A 546 -16.43 10.98 26.58
N TRP A 547 -15.38 11.64 27.08
CA TRP A 547 -14.83 12.84 26.45
C TRP A 547 -14.39 12.62 25.00
N THR A 548 -14.06 11.39 24.62
CA THR A 548 -13.70 11.03 23.24
C THR A 548 -14.85 11.25 22.27
N ILE A 549 -16.08 10.85 22.61
CA ILE A 549 -17.23 11.07 21.72
C ILE A 549 -17.63 12.55 21.66
N HIS A 550 -17.54 13.26 22.79
CA HIS A 550 -17.78 14.70 22.85
C HIS A 550 -16.74 15.48 22.04
N LEU A 551 -15.48 15.04 22.05
CA LEU A 551 -14.41 15.60 21.22
C LEU A 551 -14.68 15.43 19.72
N ILE A 552 -15.15 14.26 19.27
CA ILE A 552 -15.54 14.05 17.87
C ILE A 552 -16.60 15.07 17.46
N MET A 553 -17.63 15.25 18.28
CA MET A 553 -18.70 16.20 17.99
C MET A 553 -18.20 17.64 17.98
N ALA A 554 -17.23 17.99 18.84
CA ALA A 554 -16.60 19.30 18.85
C ALA A 554 -15.73 19.54 17.60
N LEU A 555 -14.90 18.57 17.20
CA LEU A 555 -14.04 18.64 16.01
C LEU A 555 -14.83 18.79 14.71
N LEU A 556 -16.07 18.30 14.69
CA LEU A 556 -16.93 18.34 13.52
C LEU A 556 -17.86 19.55 13.49
N ARG A 557 -17.79 20.44 14.48
CA ARG A 557 -18.54 21.70 14.46
C ARG A 557 -18.15 22.52 13.24
N LEU A 558 -19.16 23.15 12.63
CA LEU A 558 -18.97 24.09 11.54
C LEU A 558 -18.57 25.43 12.16
N ASN A 559 -17.30 25.82 12.03
CA ASN A 559 -16.72 26.96 12.75
C ASN A 559 -17.20 28.35 12.28
N ASN A 560 -18.01 28.44 11.22
CA ASN A 560 -18.33 29.73 10.58
C ASN A 560 -19.81 29.90 10.21
N VAL A 561 -20.77 29.73 11.12
CA VAL A 561 -22.08 30.40 11.01
C VAL A 561 -22.67 30.64 12.40
N ASP A 562 -22.89 31.91 12.72
CA ASP A 562 -23.66 32.54 13.81
C ASP A 562 -23.80 31.84 15.17
N SER A 563 -23.17 32.44 16.18
CA SER A 563 -23.06 32.04 17.59
C SER A 563 -24.28 32.39 18.47
N SER A 564 -25.48 32.45 17.90
CA SER A 564 -26.66 33.02 18.56
C SER A 564 -27.62 32.03 19.22
N ILE A 565 -27.27 30.75 19.32
CA ILE A 565 -28.06 29.76 20.07
C ILE A 565 -27.19 29.21 21.21
N PRO A 566 -27.52 29.48 22.49
CA PRO A 566 -26.78 28.93 23.61
C PRO A 566 -27.01 27.42 23.71
N ILE A 567 -25.94 26.72 24.11
CA ILE A 567 -25.87 25.28 24.38
C ILE A 567 -26.91 24.87 25.41
#